data_AF-A0AAD4D5T0-F1
#
_entry.id   AF-A0AAD4D5T0-F1
#
_cell.length_a   1.000
_cell.length_b   1.000
_cell.length_c   1.000
_cell.angle_alpha   90.00
_cell.angle_beta   90.00
_cell.angle_gamma   90.00
#
_symmetry.space_group_name_H-M   'P 1'
#
loop_
_entity.id
_entity.type
_entity.pdbx_description
1 polymer ?
#
loop_
_entity_poly.entity_id
_entity_poly.type
_entity_poly.pdbx_seq_one_letter_code
_entity_poly.pdbx_strand_id
1 'polypeptide(L)'
;MRALGNDKPRIDSPSFFNNSSSNRNVGYHVDLNDSFLCGYLHIKGLTEEYPELTTYFEAEIIGPKHSFFTRKWDADELVDEEHWTLFRPFECLSSSVFYGRDKHVDRGEGRLNKCTYRHHYDSQTYDHRGEDVVFMRWKEHFLVPDHQVQGISGASFAGFYYICYSKLTGHIIGFYYHHSSEK
;
A
#
# COMPACT_ATOMS: atom_id res chain seq x y z
N MET A 1 2.70 25.26 -21.06
CA MET A 1 3.04 24.99 -19.65
C MET A 1 2.46 23.63 -19.31
N ARG A 2 3.31 22.62 -19.09
CA ARG A 2 2.91 21.27 -18.65
C ARG A 2 3.05 21.27 -17.13
N ALA A 3 1.96 21.09 -16.40
CA ALA A 3 1.99 20.87 -14.96
C ALA A 3 2.51 19.44 -14.70
N LEU A 4 3.37 19.30 -13.70
CA LEU A 4 4.00 18.05 -13.28
C LEU A 4 2.96 17.23 -12.49
N GLY A 5 2.24 16.35 -13.18
CA GLY A 5 1.56 15.22 -12.53
C GLY A 5 2.61 14.17 -12.15
N ASN A 6 2.48 13.61 -10.94
CA ASN A 6 3.37 12.62 -10.27
C ASN A 6 4.39 13.13 -9.22
N ASP A 7 4.09 14.19 -8.48
CA ASP A 7 5.01 14.70 -7.43
C ASP A 7 4.95 13.94 -6.09
N LYS A 8 4.85 12.61 -6.12
CA LYS A 8 5.42 11.77 -5.03
C LYS A 8 6.19 10.60 -5.63
N PRO A 9 7.50 10.46 -5.31
CA PRO A 9 8.33 9.45 -5.91
C PRO A 9 7.82 8.05 -5.59
N ARG A 10 7.81 7.18 -6.61
CA ARG A 10 7.71 5.74 -6.43
C ARG A 10 8.78 5.32 -5.42
N ILE A 11 8.38 4.64 -4.35
CA ILE A 11 9.33 4.04 -3.42
C ILE A 11 9.91 2.82 -4.15
N ASP A 12 10.99 3.04 -4.90
CA ASP A 12 11.79 1.98 -5.54
C ASP A 12 13.17 2.01 -4.89
N SER A 13 13.37 1.31 -3.77
CA SER A 13 14.73 1.17 -3.25
C SER A 13 14.95 -0.16 -2.53
N PRO A 14 16.04 -0.90 -2.87
CA PRO A 14 16.50 -2.04 -2.07
C PRO A 14 17.06 -1.63 -0.70
N SER A 15 17.30 -0.33 -0.47
CA SER A 15 18.03 0.19 0.70
C SER A 15 17.14 0.67 1.86
N PHE A 16 15.81 0.61 1.75
CA PHE A 16 14.94 0.95 2.89
C PHE A 16 15.03 -0.07 4.04
N PHE A 17 15.30 -1.34 3.73
CA PHE A 17 15.47 -2.41 4.74
C PHE A 17 16.87 -3.05 4.76
N ASN A 18 17.66 -2.99 3.68
CA ASN A 18 19.02 -3.54 3.69
C ASN A 18 20.03 -2.50 4.16
N ASN A 19 20.34 -2.54 5.45
CA ASN A 19 21.56 -1.93 5.98
C ASN A 19 22.31 -2.95 6.85
N SER A 20 22.78 -4.02 6.21
CA SER A 20 23.76 -4.94 6.81
C SER A 20 25.16 -4.34 6.73
N SER A 21 25.40 -3.19 7.38
CA SER A 21 26.75 -2.74 7.78
C SER A 21 26.63 -1.63 8.83
N SER A 22 27.00 -1.94 10.07
CA SER A 22 27.65 -1.06 11.04
C SER A 22 27.16 0.39 11.16
N ASN A 23 26.38 0.65 12.22
CA ASN A 23 26.14 1.96 12.84
C ASN A 23 25.41 3.03 12.02
N ARG A 24 24.09 2.90 11.92
CA ARG A 24 23.13 4.03 12.00
C ARG A 24 21.79 3.47 12.49
N ASN A 25 21.32 3.92 13.66
CA ASN A 25 20.01 3.54 14.22
C ASN A 25 18.89 4.10 13.34
N VAL A 26 18.44 3.35 12.33
CA VAL A 26 17.20 3.66 11.61
C VAL A 26 16.08 3.01 12.40
N GLY A 27 15.39 3.80 13.21
CA GLY A 27 14.36 3.34 14.15
C GLY A 27 13.06 2.97 13.44
N TYR A 28 12.95 1.71 13.03
CA TYR A 28 11.66 1.10 12.70
C TYR A 28 11.30 0.06 13.78
N HIS A 29 10.01 -0.09 14.04
CA HIS A 29 9.46 -1.08 14.95
C HIS A 29 8.53 -1.99 14.16
N VAL A 30 8.65 -3.31 14.35
CA VAL A 30 7.83 -4.30 13.65
C VAL A 30 7.19 -5.24 14.67
N ASP A 31 5.87 -5.36 14.62
CA ASP A 31 5.11 -6.36 15.34
C ASP A 31 4.25 -7.16 14.36
N LEU A 32 4.74 -8.33 13.95
CA LEU A 32 4.04 -9.23 13.02
C LEU A 32 2.83 -9.93 13.67
N ASN A 33 2.74 -9.95 15.00
CA ASN A 33 1.55 -10.46 15.70
C ASN A 33 0.43 -9.42 15.66
N ASP A 34 0.80 -8.14 15.69
CA ASP A 34 -0.14 -7.06 15.52
C ASP A 34 -0.38 -6.62 14.07
N SER A 35 0.32 -7.24 13.12
CA SER A 35 0.31 -6.80 11.72
C SER A 35 0.66 -5.31 11.60
N PHE A 36 1.59 -4.85 12.43
CA PHE A 36 1.95 -3.45 12.59
C PHE A 36 3.44 -3.22 12.30
N LEU A 37 3.73 -2.10 11.66
CA LEU A 37 5.09 -1.58 11.53
C LEU A 37 5.04 -0.05 11.63
N CYS A 38 6.07 0.58 12.20
CA CYS A 38 6.19 2.03 12.14
C CYS A 38 7.65 2.45 11.94
N GLY A 39 7.87 3.67 11.49
CA GLY A 39 9.20 4.21 11.32
C GLY A 39 9.18 5.63 10.78
N TYR A 40 10.31 6.03 10.19
CA TYR A 40 10.46 7.35 9.57
C TYR A 40 10.71 7.19 8.08
N LEU A 41 9.95 7.92 7.27
CA LEU A 41 10.12 8.01 5.83
C LEU A 41 10.84 9.32 5.52
N HIS A 42 11.97 9.23 4.82
CA HIS A 42 12.77 10.38 4.44
C HIS A 42 12.76 10.53 2.92
N ILE A 43 12.31 11.68 2.43
CA ILE A 43 12.18 12.01 1.00
C ILE A 43 13.02 13.24 0.70
N LYS A 44 13.75 13.21 -0.41
CA LYS A 44 14.52 14.36 -0.91
C LYS A 44 13.97 14.86 -2.23
N GLY A 45 14.08 16.16 -2.47
CA GLY A 45 13.73 16.80 -3.75
C GLY A 45 12.24 16.83 -4.05
N LEU A 46 11.38 16.75 -3.03
CA LEU A 46 9.92 16.82 -3.24
C LEU A 46 9.45 18.26 -3.54
N THR A 47 10.08 19.25 -2.90
CA THR A 47 9.77 20.67 -3.09
C THR A 47 11.05 21.48 -3.05
N GLU A 48 11.06 22.66 -3.67
CA GLU A 48 12.21 23.59 -3.59
C GLU A 48 12.36 24.18 -2.17
N GLU A 49 11.23 24.43 -1.49
CA GLU A 49 11.18 25.04 -0.15
C GLU A 49 11.66 24.06 0.94
N TYR A 50 11.29 22.79 0.81
CA TYR A 50 11.69 21.70 1.70
C TYR A 50 12.41 20.61 0.89
N PRO A 51 13.74 20.77 0.68
CA PRO A 51 14.52 19.85 -0.15
C PRO A 51 14.67 18.46 0.49
N GLU A 52 14.48 18.35 1.81
CA GLU A 52 14.44 17.09 2.53
C GLU A 52 13.26 17.11 3.51
N LEU A 53 12.45 16.07 3.50
CA LEU A 53 11.28 15.90 4.36
C LEU A 53 11.38 14.56 5.07
N THR A 54 11.13 14.56 6.38
CA THR A 54 11.03 13.33 7.16
C THR A 54 9.66 13.27 7.82
N THR A 55 8.93 12.18 7.63
CA THR A 55 7.64 11.93 8.26
C THR A 55 7.70 10.68 9.12
N TYR A 56 6.96 10.67 10.22
CA TYR A 56 6.64 9.44 10.94
C TYR A 56 5.49 8.73 10.21
N PHE A 57 5.58 7.42 10.06
CA PHE A 57 4.53 6.60 9.48
C PHE A 57 4.22 5.37 10.32
N GLU A 58 2.96 4.94 10.26
CA GLU A 58 2.49 3.63 10.71
C GLU A 58 2.07 2.80 9.49
N ALA A 59 2.14 1.49 9.62
CA ALA A 59 1.89 0.55 8.55
C ALA A 59 0.99 -0.57 9.01
N GLU A 60 0.00 -0.88 8.17
CA GLU A 60 -0.81 -2.09 8.27
C GLU A 60 -0.21 -3.17 7.37
N ILE A 61 0.08 -4.34 7.94
CA ILE A 61 0.52 -5.51 7.19
C ILE A 61 -0.72 -6.29 6.75
N ILE A 62 -0.88 -6.47 5.45
CA ILE A 62 -2.01 -7.20 4.87
C ILE A 62 -1.96 -8.66 5.33
N GLY A 63 -3.11 -9.19 5.70
CA GLY A 63 -3.25 -10.55 6.21
C GLY A 63 -4.53 -10.73 7.02
N PRO A 64 -4.54 -11.65 8.00
CA PRO A 64 -5.74 -11.97 8.78
C PRO A 64 -6.37 -10.76 9.52
N LYS A 65 -5.56 -9.78 9.92
CA LYS A 65 -6.03 -8.55 10.61
C LYS A 65 -6.46 -7.44 9.66
N HIS A 66 -5.77 -7.28 8.54
CA HIS A 66 -5.98 -6.19 7.60
C HIS A 66 -6.17 -6.77 6.19
N SER A 67 -7.38 -6.65 5.64
CA SER A 67 -7.67 -7.14 4.28
C SER A 67 -7.08 -6.23 3.20
N PHE A 68 -7.09 -6.69 1.94
CA PHE A 68 -6.76 -5.84 0.78
C PHE A 68 -7.73 -4.66 0.61
N PHE A 69 -8.96 -4.76 1.11
CA PHE A 69 -9.91 -3.66 1.13
C PHE A 69 -9.59 -2.69 2.27
N THR A 70 -9.36 -1.43 1.94
CA THR A 70 -8.89 -0.40 2.86
C THR A 70 -10.03 0.14 3.71
N ARG A 71 -11.17 0.51 3.10
CA ARG A 71 -12.39 0.99 3.79
C ARG A 71 -12.18 2.22 4.69
N LYS A 72 -11.12 2.98 4.44
CA LYS A 72 -10.75 4.23 5.11
C LYS A 72 -9.81 5.02 4.19
N TRP A 73 -9.42 6.21 4.63
CA TRP A 73 -8.49 7.08 3.88
C TRP A 73 -8.95 7.35 2.43
N ASP A 74 -10.26 7.49 2.26
CA ASP A 74 -10.96 7.73 0.99
C ASP A 74 -10.74 6.70 -0.11
N ALA A 75 -10.13 5.55 0.20
CA ALA A 75 -9.97 4.43 -0.72
C ALA A 75 -11.17 3.47 -0.63
N ASP A 76 -11.95 3.43 -1.71
CA ASP A 76 -13.00 2.44 -1.93
C ASP A 76 -12.43 1.18 -2.63
N GLU A 77 -13.30 0.20 -2.89
CA GLU A 77 -12.90 -1.08 -3.48
C GLU A 77 -12.32 -0.93 -4.90
N LEU A 78 -12.79 0.06 -5.67
CA LEU A 78 -12.28 0.34 -7.01
C LEU A 78 -10.88 0.93 -6.95
N VAL A 79 -10.65 1.86 -6.01
CA VAL A 79 -9.32 2.41 -5.74
C VAL A 79 -8.35 1.29 -5.32
N ASP A 80 -8.77 0.43 -4.40
CA ASP A 80 -7.95 -0.71 -3.95
C ASP A 80 -7.59 -1.62 -5.12
N GLU A 81 -8.54 -1.94 -5.98
CA GLU A 81 -8.30 -2.76 -7.17
C GLU A 81 -7.31 -2.10 -8.14
N GLU A 82 -7.54 -0.83 -8.48
CA GLU A 82 -6.66 -0.04 -9.36
C GLU A 82 -5.21 -0.02 -8.85
N HIS A 83 -4.99 0.06 -7.53
CA HIS A 83 -3.64 0.16 -6.96
C HIS A 83 -2.97 -1.18 -6.71
N TRP A 84 -3.69 -2.17 -6.17
CA TRP A 84 -3.09 -3.48 -5.90
C TRP A 84 -2.70 -4.19 -7.20
N THR A 85 -3.44 -3.98 -8.29
CA THR A 85 -3.12 -4.56 -9.61
C THR A 85 -1.88 -3.96 -10.27
N LEU A 86 -1.31 -2.86 -9.74
CA LEU A 86 -0.02 -2.32 -10.20
C LEU A 86 1.16 -3.21 -9.78
N PHE A 87 1.00 -4.05 -8.75
CA PHE A 87 2.05 -4.96 -8.30
C PHE A 87 1.96 -6.29 -9.06
N ARG A 88 2.99 -6.63 -9.84
CA ARG A 88 3.08 -7.95 -10.48
C ARG A 88 2.84 -9.13 -9.52
N PRO A 89 3.39 -9.15 -8.29
CA PRO A 89 3.11 -10.24 -7.35
C PRO A 89 1.63 -10.38 -6.94
N PHE A 90 0.82 -9.33 -7.12
CA PHE A 90 -0.60 -9.36 -6.81
C PHE A 90 -1.45 -10.00 -7.92
N GLU A 91 -0.91 -10.18 -9.14
CA GLU A 91 -1.65 -10.77 -10.27
C GLU A 91 -2.30 -12.12 -9.92
N CYS A 92 -1.58 -12.98 -9.18
CA CYS A 92 -2.10 -14.28 -8.75
C CYS A 92 -3.20 -14.19 -7.67
N LEU A 93 -3.27 -13.09 -6.93
CA LEU A 93 -4.25 -12.86 -5.88
C LEU A 93 -5.50 -12.13 -6.39
N SER A 94 -5.35 -11.30 -7.43
CA SER A 94 -6.41 -10.42 -7.96
C SER A 94 -7.74 -11.13 -8.17
N SER A 95 -7.75 -12.27 -8.89
CA SER A 95 -8.97 -13.05 -9.13
C SER A 95 -9.66 -13.52 -7.84
N SER A 96 -8.87 -13.91 -6.84
CA SER A 96 -9.41 -14.39 -5.56
C SER A 96 -9.93 -13.27 -4.67
N VAL A 97 -9.33 -12.07 -4.76
CA VAL A 97 -9.66 -10.91 -3.94
C VAL A 97 -10.85 -10.15 -4.49
N PHE A 98 -10.85 -9.84 -5.80
CA PHE A 98 -11.83 -8.91 -6.40
C PHE A 98 -12.93 -9.61 -7.21
N TYR A 99 -12.59 -10.68 -7.92
CA TYR A 99 -13.48 -11.25 -8.93
C TYR A 99 -14.29 -12.47 -8.47
N GLY A 100 -13.99 -13.01 -7.28
CA GLY A 100 -14.67 -14.18 -6.73
C GLY A 100 -14.38 -15.46 -7.51
N ARG A 101 -14.32 -16.59 -6.80
CA ARG A 101 -14.26 -17.92 -7.45
C ARG A 101 -15.69 -18.32 -7.80
N ASP A 102 -16.14 -18.06 -9.03
CA ASP A 102 -17.34 -18.73 -9.55
C ASP A 102 -17.04 -20.23 -9.64
N LYS A 103 -17.50 -20.98 -8.64
CA LYS A 103 -17.63 -22.44 -8.72
C LYS A 103 -19.09 -22.83 -8.49
N HIS A 104 -19.94 -22.48 -9.44
CA HIS A 104 -21.13 -23.26 -9.75
C HIS A 104 -21.25 -23.41 -11.28
N VAL A 105 -20.82 -24.56 -11.79
CA VAL A 105 -21.32 -25.06 -13.07
C VAL A 105 -22.72 -25.58 -12.77
N ASP A 106 -23.74 -24.75 -12.98
CA ASP A 106 -25.10 -25.25 -13.04
C ASP A 106 -25.27 -26.04 -14.34
N ARG A 107 -25.35 -27.38 -14.20
CA ARG A 107 -26.04 -28.21 -15.20
C ARG A 107 -27.54 -28.01 -14.98
N GLY A 108 -28.07 -26.91 -15.51
CA GLY A 108 -29.50 -26.62 -15.45
C GLY A 108 -29.93 -25.82 -16.67
N GLU A 109 -30.77 -26.44 -17.50
CA GLU A 109 -31.35 -25.83 -18.71
C GLU A 109 -32.10 -24.53 -18.42
N GLY A 110 -31.81 -23.50 -19.22
CA GLY A 110 -32.80 -22.53 -19.67
C GLY A 110 -33.46 -21.63 -18.63
N ARG A 111 -32.76 -20.58 -18.21
CA ARG A 111 -33.35 -19.25 -17.95
C ARG A 111 -32.25 -18.21 -17.85
N LEU A 112 -32.51 -16.98 -18.33
CA LEU A 112 -31.56 -15.87 -18.37
C LEU A 112 -30.85 -15.70 -17.02
N ASN A 113 -29.58 -16.12 -16.98
CA ASN A 113 -28.73 -16.01 -15.81
C ASN A 113 -28.42 -14.52 -15.59
N LYS A 114 -29.17 -13.88 -14.69
CA LYS A 114 -28.72 -12.65 -14.07
C LYS A 114 -27.57 -13.04 -13.15
N CYS A 115 -26.34 -12.96 -13.66
CA CYS A 115 -25.14 -13.06 -12.85
C CYS A 115 -25.19 -11.92 -11.82
N THR A 116 -25.72 -12.20 -10.64
CA THR A 116 -25.48 -11.36 -9.49
C THR A 116 -24.07 -11.70 -9.04
N TYR A 117 -23.11 -10.82 -9.35
CA TYR A 117 -21.77 -10.83 -8.74
C TYR A 117 -21.95 -10.70 -7.23
N ARG A 118 -22.26 -11.80 -6.55
CA ARG A 118 -22.16 -11.87 -5.10
C ARG A 118 -20.68 -12.03 -4.85
N HIS A 119 -19.99 -10.91 -4.66
CA HIS A 119 -18.63 -10.86 -4.15
C HIS A 119 -18.57 -11.73 -2.90
N HIS A 120 -18.10 -12.97 -3.06
CA HIS A 120 -17.93 -13.88 -1.94
C HIS A 120 -16.62 -13.47 -1.27
N TYR A 121 -16.74 -12.48 -0.38
CA TYR A 121 -15.69 -11.90 0.43
C TYR A 121 -15.05 -13.00 1.29
N ASP A 122 -13.90 -13.53 0.86
CA ASP A 122 -13.04 -14.29 1.75
C ASP A 122 -11.76 -13.51 2.00
N SER A 123 -11.84 -12.59 2.97
CA SER A 123 -10.70 -11.80 3.44
C SER A 123 -9.65 -12.63 4.19
N GLN A 124 -9.72 -13.97 4.18
CA GLN A 124 -8.82 -14.85 4.92
C GLN A 124 -7.85 -15.66 4.05
N THR A 125 -7.81 -15.45 2.73
CA THR A 125 -6.97 -16.29 1.86
C THR A 125 -5.48 -15.96 1.89
N TYR A 126 -5.12 -14.72 2.26
CA TYR A 126 -3.71 -14.28 2.29
C TYR A 126 -3.20 -14.19 3.73
N ASP A 127 -2.15 -14.95 4.03
CA ASP A 127 -1.37 -14.83 5.26
C ASP A 127 0.09 -14.52 4.90
N HIS A 128 0.50 -13.27 5.14
CA HIS A 128 1.85 -12.78 4.85
C HIS A 128 2.95 -13.60 5.51
N ARG A 129 2.67 -14.42 6.53
CA ARG A 129 3.67 -15.25 7.22
C ARG A 129 4.18 -16.38 6.33
N GLY A 130 3.30 -16.96 5.51
CA GLY A 130 3.61 -18.07 4.61
C GLY A 130 4.13 -17.66 3.24
N GLU A 131 4.09 -16.36 2.92
CA GLU A 131 4.33 -15.85 1.56
C GLU A 131 5.70 -15.20 1.42
N ASP A 132 6.28 -15.23 0.22
CA ASP A 132 7.56 -14.56 -0.10
C ASP A 132 7.41 -13.05 -0.29
N VAL A 133 6.19 -12.58 -0.42
CA VAL A 133 5.82 -11.18 -0.62
C VAL A 133 4.95 -10.75 0.55
N VAL A 134 5.18 -9.52 1.03
CA VAL A 134 4.37 -8.87 2.07
C VAL A 134 3.76 -7.61 1.48
N PHE A 135 2.44 -7.55 1.46
CA PHE A 135 1.71 -6.32 1.13
C PHE A 135 1.48 -5.50 2.40
N MET A 136 1.54 -4.18 2.28
CA MET A 136 1.29 -3.26 3.39
C MET A 136 0.60 -1.99 2.91
N ARG A 137 -0.01 -1.25 3.84
CA ARG A 137 -0.38 0.15 3.63
C ARG A 137 0.39 1.04 4.61
N TRP A 138 1.08 2.06 4.14
CA TRP A 138 1.84 2.99 5.00
C TRP A 138 1.13 4.34 5.05
N LYS A 139 0.80 4.81 6.25
CA LYS A 139 0.16 6.11 6.49
C LYS A 139 1.14 7.02 7.24
N GLU A 140 1.51 8.13 6.60
CA GLU A 140 2.26 9.20 7.26
C GLU A 140 1.35 9.98 8.22
N HIS A 141 1.88 10.38 9.38
CA HIS A 141 1.12 11.11 10.41
C HIS A 141 1.57 12.56 10.55
N PHE A 142 2.87 12.79 10.76
CA PHE A 142 3.42 14.12 11.03
C PHE A 142 4.87 14.23 10.57
N LEU A 143 5.30 15.47 10.34
CA LEU A 143 6.69 15.79 10.02
C LEU A 143 7.59 15.73 11.26
N VAL A 144 8.87 15.46 11.00
CA VAL A 144 9.93 15.43 12.00
C VAL A 144 11.04 16.37 11.51
N PRO A 145 11.57 17.25 12.39
CA PRO A 145 11.32 17.34 13.82
C PRO A 145 10.04 18.10 14.22
N ASP A 146 9.45 18.87 13.32
CA ASP A 146 8.31 19.74 13.63
C ASP A 146 6.97 19.09 13.28
N HIS A 147 6.32 18.51 14.30
CA HIS A 147 5.02 17.84 14.17
C HIS A 147 3.83 18.80 14.07
N GLN A 148 4.03 20.11 14.24
CA GLN A 148 2.95 21.11 14.17
C GLN A 148 2.66 21.56 12.74
N VAL A 149 3.58 21.29 11.80
CA VAL A 149 3.39 21.59 10.38
C VAL A 149 2.32 20.66 9.81
N GLN A 150 1.17 21.23 9.43
CA GLN A 150 0.02 20.47 8.90
C GLN A 150 -0.08 20.47 7.37
N GLY A 151 0.72 21.28 6.68
CA GLY A 151 0.70 21.39 5.24
C GLY A 151 2.04 21.87 4.70
N ILE A 152 2.37 21.44 3.48
CA ILE A 152 3.60 21.78 2.77
C ILE A 152 3.18 22.37 1.43
N SER A 153 3.77 23.50 1.05
CA SER A 153 3.50 24.07 -0.28
C SER A 153 3.98 23.09 -1.36
N GLY A 154 3.08 22.68 -2.26
CA GLY A 154 3.41 21.75 -3.35
C GLY A 154 3.54 20.27 -2.98
N ALA A 155 3.29 19.88 -1.72
CA ALA A 155 3.33 18.48 -1.29
C ALA A 155 2.27 18.16 -0.23
N SER A 156 1.88 16.89 -0.13
CA SER A 156 0.94 16.43 0.91
C SER A 156 1.31 15.04 1.42
N PHE A 157 1.14 14.83 2.73
CA PHE A 157 1.22 13.54 3.41
C PHE A 157 -0.16 13.06 3.93
N ALA A 158 -1.24 13.69 3.44
CA ALA A 158 -2.61 13.36 3.84
C ALA A 158 -3.04 11.97 3.37
N GLY A 159 -2.53 11.50 2.23
CA GLY A 159 -2.78 10.19 1.67
C GLY A 159 -2.01 9.06 2.37
N PHE A 160 -1.92 7.92 1.70
CA PHE A 160 -1.18 6.75 2.15
C PHE A 160 -0.51 6.04 0.97
N TYR A 161 0.35 5.06 1.26
CA TYR A 161 1.01 4.26 0.25
C TYR A 161 0.47 2.84 0.25
N TYR A 162 0.17 2.31 -0.92
CA TYR A 162 0.14 0.87 -1.17
C TYR A 162 1.58 0.38 -1.31
N ILE A 163 1.95 -0.68 -0.61
CA ILE A 163 3.33 -1.18 -0.55
C ILE A 163 3.37 -2.68 -0.85
N CYS A 164 4.38 -3.10 -1.61
CA CYS A 164 4.75 -4.48 -1.85
C CYS A 164 6.23 -4.68 -1.49
N TYR A 165 6.51 -5.57 -0.54
CA TYR A 165 7.86 -5.94 -0.12
C TYR A 165 8.17 -7.39 -0.49
N SER A 166 9.31 -7.64 -1.14
CA SER A 166 9.80 -8.99 -1.44
C SER A 166 10.79 -9.44 -0.37
N LYS A 167 10.44 -10.49 0.41
CA LYS A 167 11.34 -11.09 1.41
C LYS A 167 12.59 -11.67 0.77
N LEU A 168 12.46 -12.23 -0.43
CA LEU A 168 13.56 -12.88 -1.16
C LEU A 168 14.64 -11.88 -1.59
N THR A 169 14.22 -10.69 -2.01
CA THR A 169 15.15 -9.73 -2.65
C THR A 169 15.40 -8.47 -1.80
N GLY A 170 14.59 -8.24 -0.77
CA GLY A 170 14.62 -7.03 0.04
C GLY A 170 14.05 -5.79 -0.65
N HIS A 171 13.53 -5.91 -1.88
CA HIS A 171 12.96 -4.78 -2.62
C HIS A 171 11.59 -4.38 -2.07
N ILE A 172 11.41 -3.07 -1.92
CA ILE A 172 10.10 -2.43 -1.70
C ILE A 172 9.71 -1.70 -2.99
N ILE A 173 8.44 -1.85 -3.38
CA ILE A 173 7.78 -1.03 -4.39
C ILE A 173 6.56 -0.39 -3.72
N GLY A 174 6.32 0.90 -3.96
CA GLY A 174 5.18 1.61 -3.39
C GLY A 174 4.53 2.61 -4.34
N PHE A 175 3.21 2.75 -4.21
CA PHE A 175 2.38 3.73 -4.93
C PHE A 175 1.60 4.58 -3.95
N TYR A 176 1.68 5.90 -4.08
CA TYR A 176 0.96 6.85 -3.24
C TYR A 176 -0.47 7.05 -3.75
N TYR A 177 -1.42 7.10 -2.83
CA TYR A 177 -2.81 7.45 -3.10
C TYR A 177 -3.29 8.58 -2.20
N HIS A 178 -4.00 9.53 -2.81
CA HIS A 178 -4.79 10.55 -2.12
C HIS A 178 -5.94 10.94 -3.05
N HIS A 179 -7.15 11.12 -2.50
CA HIS A 179 -8.36 11.33 -3.32
C HIS A 179 -8.28 12.58 -4.23
N SER A 180 -7.49 13.58 -3.85
CA SER A 180 -7.33 14.83 -4.60
C SER A 180 -6.07 14.88 -5.45
N SER A 181 -5.23 13.85 -5.41
CA SER A 181 -4.04 13.80 -6.26
C SER A 181 -4.47 13.46 -7.70
N GLU A 182 -3.88 14.15 -8.68
CA GLU A 182 -4.13 13.88 -10.10
C GLU A 182 -3.76 12.41 -10.42
N LYS A 183 -4.63 11.72 -11.17
CA LYS A 183 -4.39 10.37 -11.69
C LYS A 183 -3.44 10.38 -12.87
#